data_AF-A0A843XHD5-F1
#
_entry.id   AF-A0A843XHD5-F1
#
_cell.length_a   1.000
_cell.length_b   1.000
_cell.length_c   1.000
_cell.angle_alpha   90.00
_cell.angle_beta   90.00
_cell.angle_gamma   90.00
#
_symmetry.space_group_name_H-M   'P 1'
#
loop_
_entity.id
_entity.type
_entity.pdbx_description
1 polymer ?
#
loop_
_entity_poly.entity_id
_entity_poly.type
_entity_poly.pdbx_seq_one_letter_code
_entity_poly.pdbx_strand_id
1 'polypeptide(L)'
;MQVASYPFKVAYILISSIVFGVLYVLLIHKLPRYCSFPCTEEEEVPRDISCATELHNSGIKFRKKEKVSSYVKVSFVEGTLEIPFLRVQDSTSSELRNFIALEQCCPKVGSHFTSFAVLMDNIINTDGDVAILRKRGIIESKLGCDDEVAKMFNKLCKGTHLDY
;
A
#
# COMPACT_ATOMS: atom_id res chain seq x y z
N MET A 1 -14.21 10.85 45.96
CA MET A 1 -14.68 9.60 45.36
C MET A 1 -14.98 9.89 43.88
N GLN A 2 -14.02 9.63 42.99
CA GLN A 2 -14.18 9.87 41.54
C GLN A 2 -14.96 8.70 40.93
N VAL A 3 -16.14 8.99 40.39
CA VAL A 3 -16.92 8.02 39.60
C VAL A 3 -16.55 8.19 38.13
N ALA A 4 -16.16 7.07 37.51
CA ALA A 4 -15.64 6.97 36.16
C ALA A 4 -16.58 7.54 35.08
N SER A 5 -16.13 8.60 34.38
CA SER A 5 -16.81 9.21 33.23
C SER A 5 -16.11 8.89 31.90
N TYR A 6 -15.80 7.60 31.65
CA TYR A 6 -14.96 7.20 30.51
C TYR A 6 -15.40 5.98 29.65
N PRO A 7 -16.67 5.53 29.56
CA PRO A 7 -17.03 4.55 28.53
C PRO A 7 -17.68 5.15 27.28
N PHE A 8 -18.26 6.35 27.32
CA PHE A 8 -19.13 6.84 26.23
C PHE A 8 -18.40 7.49 25.04
N LYS A 9 -17.28 8.19 25.26
CA LYS A 9 -16.56 8.88 24.17
C LYS A 9 -15.82 7.93 23.22
N VAL A 10 -15.32 6.81 23.72
CA VAL A 10 -14.59 5.82 22.90
C VAL A 10 -15.59 5.01 22.06
N ALA A 11 -16.74 4.64 22.64
CA ALA A 11 -17.82 4.01 21.90
C ALA A 11 -18.36 4.90 20.77
N TYR A 12 -18.50 6.21 21.00
CA TYR A 12 -18.96 7.15 19.98
C TYR A 12 -17.99 7.27 18.79
N ILE A 13 -16.67 7.27 19.03
CA ILE A 13 -15.68 7.32 17.95
C ILE A 13 -15.72 6.02 17.11
N LEU A 14 -15.77 4.86 17.77
CA LEU A 14 -15.86 3.56 17.09
C LEU A 14 -17.16 3.40 16.29
N ILE A 15 -18.28 3.82 16.87
CA ILE A 15 -19.58 3.82 16.18
C ILE A 15 -19.57 4.83 15.01
N SER A 16 -18.93 5.99 15.16
CA SER A 16 -18.82 6.96 14.06
C SER A 16 -17.98 6.42 12.89
N SER A 17 -16.86 5.73 13.16
CA SER A 17 -16.01 5.14 12.11
C SER A 17 -16.67 3.96 11.41
N ILE A 18 -17.40 3.11 12.14
CA ILE A 18 -18.13 1.97 11.57
C ILE A 18 -19.32 2.45 10.75
N VAL A 19 -20.08 3.44 11.24
CA VAL A 19 -21.23 3.99 10.52
C VAL A 19 -20.79 4.78 9.29
N PHE A 20 -19.68 5.52 9.34
CA PHE A 20 -19.14 6.18 8.14
C PHE A 20 -18.59 5.18 7.12
N GLY A 21 -17.92 4.12 7.57
CA GLY A 21 -17.43 3.05 6.70
C GLY A 21 -18.56 2.26 6.05
N VAL A 22 -19.58 1.87 6.83
CA VAL A 22 -20.76 1.16 6.30
C VAL A 22 -21.61 2.08 5.43
N LEU A 23 -21.76 3.36 5.76
CA LEU A 23 -22.47 4.33 4.92
C LEU A 23 -21.70 4.60 3.62
N TYR A 24 -20.37 4.66 3.65
CA TYR A 24 -19.53 4.80 2.46
C TYR A 24 -19.62 3.55 1.56
N VAL A 25 -19.59 2.35 2.14
CA VAL A 25 -19.81 1.08 1.42
C VAL A 25 -21.23 0.98 0.86
N LEU A 26 -22.25 1.42 1.61
CA LEU A 26 -23.64 1.47 1.13
C LEU A 26 -23.85 2.55 0.05
N LEU A 27 -23.10 3.65 0.08
CA LEU A 27 -23.07 4.64 -0.99
C LEU A 27 -22.40 4.09 -2.26
N ILE A 28 -21.38 3.23 -2.13
CA ILE A 28 -20.80 2.47 -3.25
C ILE A 28 -21.83 1.49 -3.84
N HIS A 29 -22.68 0.86 -3.02
CA HIS A 29 -23.74 -0.03 -3.49
C HIS A 29 -25.01 0.67 -4.04
N LYS A 30 -25.15 1.99 -3.90
CA LYS A 30 -26.32 2.76 -4.35
C LYS A 30 -26.04 3.70 -5.54
N LEU A 31 -24.81 3.80 -6.01
CA LEU A 31 -24.49 4.49 -7.26
C LEU A 31 -24.80 3.56 -8.45
N PRO A 32 -25.39 4.09 -9.55
CA PRO A 32 -25.84 3.29 -10.67
C PRO A 32 -24.63 2.65 -11.37
N ARG A 33 -24.51 1.32 -11.24
CA ARG A 33 -23.67 0.39 -12.04
C ARG A 33 -22.25 0.91 -12.31
N TYR A 34 -21.27 0.48 -11.52
CA TYR A 34 -20.38 -0.63 -11.91
C TYR A 34 -20.23 -0.70 -13.44
N CYS A 35 -19.13 -0.16 -13.99
CA CYS A 35 -18.68 -0.61 -15.30
C CYS A 35 -18.45 -2.10 -15.18
N SER A 36 -19.36 -2.90 -15.74
CA SER A 36 -19.14 -4.30 -16.00
C SER A 36 -18.07 -4.41 -17.08
N PHE A 37 -16.80 -4.41 -16.66
CA PHE A 37 -15.78 -5.04 -17.48
C PHE A 37 -15.99 -6.56 -17.38
N PRO A 38 -15.99 -7.28 -18.51
CA PRO A 38 -16.01 -8.74 -18.48
C PRO A 38 -14.88 -9.21 -17.57
N CYS A 39 -15.10 -10.26 -16.78
CA CYS A 39 -14.03 -10.99 -16.13
C CYS A 39 -13.16 -11.61 -17.24
N THR A 40 -12.25 -10.82 -17.80
CA THR A 40 -11.15 -11.34 -18.60
C THR A 40 -10.17 -11.97 -17.63
N GLU A 41 -9.73 -13.17 -18.01
CA GLU A 41 -8.73 -13.97 -17.31
C GLU A 41 -7.58 -13.08 -16.81
N GLU A 42 -7.14 -13.28 -15.57
CA GLU A 42 -6.05 -12.53 -14.93
C GLU A 42 -4.79 -12.63 -15.80
N GLU A 43 -4.59 -11.66 -16.69
CA GLU A 43 -3.33 -11.50 -17.39
C GLU A 43 -2.34 -10.94 -16.35
N GLU A 44 -1.35 -11.75 -15.95
CA GLU A 44 -0.22 -11.22 -15.17
C GLU A 44 0.42 -10.10 -15.98
N VAL A 45 0.14 -8.85 -15.61
CA VAL A 45 0.80 -7.69 -16.20
C VAL A 45 2.30 -7.90 -16.00
N PRO A 46 3.11 -7.92 -17.07
CA PRO A 46 4.53 -8.16 -16.96
C PRO A 46 5.16 -7.18 -15.96
N ARG A 47 5.90 -7.69 -14.98
CA ARG A 47 6.68 -6.86 -14.06
C ARG A 47 7.75 -6.14 -14.87
N ASP A 48 7.49 -4.89 -15.23
CA ASP A 48 8.38 -4.06 -16.05
C ASP A 48 9.61 -3.55 -15.25
N ILE A 49 9.62 -3.77 -13.92
CA ILE A 49 10.69 -3.37 -13.00
C ILE A 49 11.26 -4.61 -12.31
N SER A 50 12.59 -4.75 -12.34
CA SER A 50 13.35 -5.78 -11.62
C SER A 50 13.20 -5.69 -10.09
N CYS A 51 13.41 -6.82 -9.39
CA CYS A 51 13.36 -6.85 -7.92
C CYS A 51 14.51 -6.05 -7.27
N ALA A 52 14.38 -5.74 -5.98
CA ALA A 52 15.38 -4.95 -5.26
C ALA A 52 16.78 -5.58 -5.31
N THR A 53 16.87 -6.91 -5.27
CA THR A 53 18.14 -7.64 -5.40
C THR A 53 18.80 -7.41 -6.77
N GLU A 54 18.05 -7.56 -7.86
CA GLU A 54 18.54 -7.34 -9.22
C GLU A 54 18.92 -5.88 -9.48
N LEU A 55 18.10 -4.94 -9.01
CA LEU A 55 18.38 -3.51 -9.09
C LEU A 55 19.67 -3.18 -8.32
N HIS A 56 19.83 -3.75 -7.12
CA HIS A 56 21.04 -3.56 -6.31
C HIS A 56 22.29 -4.08 -7.02
N ASN A 57 22.22 -5.28 -7.60
CA ASN A 57 23.31 -5.90 -8.35
C ASN A 57 23.66 -5.10 -9.62
N SER A 58 22.69 -4.40 -10.19
CA SER A 58 22.87 -3.52 -11.36
C SER A 58 23.42 -2.13 -10.99
N GLY A 59 23.74 -1.90 -9.72
CA GLY A 59 24.34 -0.64 -9.24
C GLY A 59 23.34 0.41 -8.76
N ILE A 60 22.03 0.11 -8.79
CA ILE A 60 21.02 1.01 -8.22
C ILE A 60 21.10 0.95 -6.69
N LYS A 61 21.08 2.13 -6.07
CA LYS A 61 21.14 2.27 -4.61
C LYS A 61 19.74 2.52 -4.06
N PHE A 62 19.51 2.09 -2.83
CA PHE A 62 18.28 2.36 -2.09
C PHE A 62 18.56 3.28 -0.90
N ARG A 63 17.73 4.28 -0.71
CA ARG A 63 17.84 5.24 0.40
C ARG A 63 16.47 5.55 0.99
N LYS A 64 16.38 5.63 2.32
CA LYS A 64 15.22 6.21 3.00
C LYS A 64 15.16 7.70 2.75
N LYS A 65 14.00 8.19 2.36
CA LYS A 65 13.75 9.62 2.18
C LYS A 65 13.75 10.36 3.52
N GLU A 66 14.57 11.40 3.65
CA GLU A 66 14.72 12.15 4.90
C GLU A 66 13.58 13.14 5.16
N LYS A 67 13.14 13.87 4.11
CA LYS A 67 12.02 14.80 4.19
C LYS A 67 10.75 14.14 3.66
N VAL A 68 9.78 13.93 4.55
CA VAL A 68 8.47 13.39 4.19
C VAL A 68 7.58 14.53 3.69
N SER A 69 7.56 14.76 2.38
CA SER A 69 6.57 15.62 1.73
C SER A 69 5.32 14.85 1.29
N SER A 70 5.42 13.53 1.18
CA SER A 70 4.32 12.60 0.87
C SER A 70 4.68 11.20 1.35
N TYR A 71 3.68 10.44 1.78
CA TYR A 71 3.84 9.07 2.29
C TYR A 71 4.16 8.04 1.21
N VAL A 72 3.89 8.36 -0.07
CA VAL A 72 4.02 7.42 -1.20
C VAL A 72 4.91 7.94 -2.33
N LYS A 73 5.48 9.14 -2.18
CA LYS A 73 6.30 9.75 -3.23
C LYS A 73 7.73 9.22 -3.23
N VAL A 74 8.03 8.37 -4.20
CA VAL A 74 9.38 7.90 -4.52
C VAL A 74 10.11 8.92 -5.42
N SER A 75 11.44 9.02 -5.26
CA SER A 75 12.32 9.80 -6.15
C SER A 75 13.45 8.93 -6.66
N PHE A 76 13.89 9.14 -7.90
CA PHE A 76 15.10 8.53 -8.43
C PHE A 76 16.09 9.64 -8.78
N VAL A 77 17.21 9.70 -8.03
CA VAL A 77 18.21 10.77 -8.14
C VAL A 77 19.59 10.13 -8.14
N GLU A 78 20.37 10.39 -9.19
CA GLU A 78 21.77 9.95 -9.31
C GLU A 78 21.95 8.44 -9.06
N GLY A 79 21.12 7.61 -9.72
CA GLY A 79 21.18 6.15 -9.56
C GLY A 79 20.69 5.64 -8.21
N THR A 80 20.08 6.50 -7.38
CA THR A 80 19.53 6.13 -6.08
C THR A 80 18.02 6.25 -6.06
N LEU A 81 17.35 5.15 -5.74
CA LEU A 81 15.93 5.11 -5.46
C LEU A 81 15.68 5.51 -4.00
N GLU A 82 15.07 6.68 -3.82
CA GLU A 82 14.66 7.23 -2.54
C GLU A 82 13.20 6.88 -2.25
N ILE A 83 13.00 5.99 -1.29
CA ILE A 83 11.69 5.49 -0.92
C ILE A 83 11.30 6.08 0.44
N PRO A 84 10.04 6.56 0.61
CA PRO A 84 9.57 6.99 1.92
C PRO A 84 9.63 5.84 2.93
N PHE A 85 9.83 6.18 4.19
CA PHE A 85 9.79 5.19 5.27
C PHE A 85 8.41 4.54 5.36
N LEU A 86 8.40 3.21 5.44
CA LEU A 86 7.18 2.42 5.55
C LEU A 86 7.25 1.50 6.78
N ARG A 87 6.31 1.71 7.68
CA ARG A 87 6.06 0.80 8.80
C ARG A 87 5.02 -0.23 8.37
N VAL A 88 5.42 -1.49 8.29
CA VAL A 88 4.58 -2.62 7.86
C VAL A 88 4.00 -3.32 9.09
N GLN A 89 2.67 -3.37 9.15
CA GLN A 89 1.87 -3.97 10.22
C GLN A 89 0.67 -4.69 9.59
N ASP A 90 -0.09 -5.45 10.37
CA ASP A 90 -1.23 -6.24 9.88
C ASP A 90 -2.27 -5.41 9.09
N SER A 91 -2.45 -4.13 9.46
CA SER A 91 -3.39 -3.21 8.79
C SER A 91 -2.86 -2.63 7.47
N THR A 92 -1.54 -2.67 7.22
CA THR A 92 -0.90 -1.96 6.09
C THR A 92 -1.44 -2.39 4.75
N SER A 93 -1.70 -3.69 4.56
CA SER A 93 -2.27 -4.20 3.30
C SER A 93 -3.69 -3.64 3.05
N SER A 94 -4.55 -3.68 4.07
CA SER A 94 -5.92 -3.15 3.96
C SER A 94 -5.93 -1.63 3.77
N GLU A 95 -5.04 -0.90 4.43
CA GLU A 95 -4.89 0.54 4.27
C GLU A 95 -4.53 0.90 2.82
N LEU A 96 -3.49 0.25 2.25
CA LEU A 96 -3.08 0.47 0.86
C LEU A 96 -4.19 0.11 -0.13
N ARG A 97 -4.88 -1.02 0.06
CA ARG A 97 -6.02 -1.42 -0.79
C ARG A 97 -7.19 -0.43 -0.72
N ASN A 98 -7.48 0.12 0.46
CA ASN A 98 -8.51 1.14 0.61
C ASN A 98 -8.15 2.43 -0.14
N PHE A 99 -6.88 2.85 -0.13
CA PHE A 99 -6.43 4.00 -0.90
C PHE A 99 -6.48 3.75 -2.41
N ILE A 100 -6.08 2.56 -2.87
CA ILE A 100 -6.21 2.18 -4.29
C ILE A 100 -7.69 2.20 -4.71
N ALA A 101 -8.59 1.64 -3.90
CA ALA A 101 -10.02 1.66 -4.19
C ALA A 101 -10.57 3.10 -4.25
N LEU A 102 -10.11 4.00 -3.37
CA LEU A 102 -10.45 5.41 -3.43
C LEU A 102 -9.99 6.07 -4.74
N GLU A 103 -8.75 5.80 -5.17
CA GLU A 103 -8.21 6.31 -6.44
C GLU A 103 -9.02 5.81 -7.64
N GLN A 104 -9.35 4.52 -7.66
CA GLN A 104 -10.19 3.89 -8.70
C GLN A 104 -11.62 4.45 -8.72
N CYS A 105 -12.20 4.74 -7.55
CA CYS A 105 -13.55 5.31 -7.45
C CYS A 105 -13.59 6.82 -7.73
N CYS A 106 -12.45 7.52 -7.64
CA CYS A 106 -12.36 8.97 -7.75
C CYS A 106 -11.17 9.38 -8.63
N PRO A 107 -11.30 9.37 -9.97
CA PRO A 107 -10.21 9.65 -10.90
C PRO A 107 -9.49 11.00 -10.69
N LYS A 108 -10.15 11.97 -10.05
CA LYS A 108 -9.58 13.29 -9.72
C LYS A 108 -8.51 13.25 -8.62
N VAL A 109 -8.42 12.16 -7.85
CA VAL A 109 -7.46 11.97 -6.77
C VAL A 109 -6.06 11.62 -7.31
N GLY A 110 -5.99 11.09 -8.53
CA GLY A 110 -4.76 10.58 -9.14
C GLY A 110 -4.53 9.10 -8.79
N SER A 111 -3.30 8.64 -9.02
CA SER A 111 -2.90 7.22 -8.91
C SER A 111 -1.65 7.04 -8.03
N HIS A 112 -1.42 7.93 -7.07
CA HIS A 112 -0.19 7.95 -6.27
C HIS A 112 0.00 6.69 -5.41
N PHE A 113 -1.07 6.19 -4.77
CA PHE A 113 -1.02 4.97 -3.99
C PHE A 113 -0.95 3.74 -4.88
N THR A 114 -1.67 3.74 -6.00
CA THR A 114 -1.64 2.68 -7.01
C THR A 114 -0.23 2.52 -7.59
N SER A 115 0.39 3.60 -8.08
CA SER A 115 1.76 3.56 -8.59
C SER A 115 2.78 3.15 -7.52
N PHE A 116 2.59 3.59 -6.26
CA PHE A 116 3.45 3.16 -5.17
C PHE A 116 3.29 1.67 -4.84
N ALA A 117 2.06 1.17 -4.78
CA ALA A 117 1.79 -0.24 -4.52
C ALA A 117 2.41 -1.14 -5.59
N VAL A 118 2.27 -0.78 -6.86
CA VAL A 118 2.86 -1.54 -7.96
C VAL A 118 4.38 -1.47 -7.98
N LEU A 119 4.96 -0.31 -7.67
CA LEU A 119 6.42 -0.24 -7.51
C LEU A 119 6.90 -1.16 -6.38
N MET A 120 6.22 -1.15 -5.23
CA MET A 120 6.58 -1.96 -4.08
C MET A 120 6.40 -3.46 -4.35
N ASP A 121 5.34 -3.85 -5.06
CA ASP A 121 5.08 -5.21 -5.53
C ASP A 121 6.19 -5.69 -6.49
N ASN A 122 6.60 -4.85 -7.44
CA ASN A 122 7.69 -5.19 -8.37
C ASN A 122 9.05 -5.36 -7.68
N ILE A 123 9.41 -4.44 -6.78
CA ILE A 123 10.75 -4.47 -6.15
C ILE A 123 10.84 -5.48 -4.98
N ILE A 124 9.72 -6.01 -4.47
CA ILE A 124 9.69 -6.95 -3.35
C ILE A 124 9.08 -8.28 -3.78
N ASN A 125 9.92 -9.21 -4.24
CA ASN A 125 9.48 -10.56 -4.57
C ASN A 125 9.83 -11.57 -3.47
N THR A 126 10.96 -11.37 -2.80
CA THR A 126 11.55 -12.30 -1.82
C THR A 126 11.84 -11.63 -0.48
N ASP A 127 12.10 -12.44 0.54
CA ASP A 127 12.62 -11.99 1.84
C ASP A 127 13.98 -11.27 1.70
N GLY A 128 14.81 -11.68 0.75
CA GLY A 128 16.06 -11.00 0.39
C GLY A 128 15.85 -9.54 -0.05
N ASP A 129 14.82 -9.28 -0.84
CA ASP A 129 14.46 -7.92 -1.28
C ASP A 129 14.03 -7.05 -0.09
N VAL A 130 13.21 -7.61 0.79
CA VAL A 130 12.80 -6.94 2.05
C VAL A 130 14.02 -6.64 2.92
N ALA A 131 14.95 -7.60 3.04
CA ALA A 131 16.15 -7.43 3.83
C ALA A 131 17.03 -6.27 3.35
N ILE A 132 17.15 -6.07 2.02
CA ILE A 132 17.86 -4.91 1.43
C ILE A 132 17.19 -3.60 1.87
N LEU A 133 15.87 -3.50 1.71
CA LEU A 133 15.13 -2.28 2.04
C LEU A 133 15.14 -1.98 3.54
N ARG A 134 14.99 -3.01 4.37
CA ARG A 134 15.08 -2.91 5.83
C ARG A 134 16.45 -2.47 6.30
N LYS A 135 17.54 -3.02 5.72
CA LYS A 135 18.92 -2.61 6.03
C LYS A 135 19.16 -1.12 5.72
N ARG A 136 18.45 -0.56 4.74
CA ARG A 136 18.48 0.87 4.40
C ARG A 136 17.52 1.71 5.25
N GLY A 137 16.82 1.09 6.21
CA GLY A 137 15.84 1.73 7.07
C GLY A 137 14.56 2.16 6.35
N ILE A 138 14.33 1.69 5.12
CA ILE A 138 13.13 2.04 4.33
C ILE A 138 11.92 1.32 4.92
N ILE A 139 12.07 0.03 5.23
CA ILE A 139 11.00 -0.79 5.83
C ILE A 139 11.32 -1.07 7.30
N GLU A 140 10.32 -0.88 8.15
CA GLU A 140 10.27 -1.43 9.51
C GLU A 140 9.08 -2.39 9.58
N SER A 141 9.34 -3.68 9.79
CA SER A 141 8.28 -4.69 9.92
C SER A 141 7.92 -4.95 11.37
N LYS A 142 6.61 -4.99 11.65
CA LYS A 142 6.03 -5.61 12.85
C LYS A 142 5.27 -6.90 12.52
N LEU A 143 5.27 -7.31 11.26
CA LEU A 143 4.59 -8.47 10.69
C LEU A 143 5.46 -9.75 10.82
N GLY A 144 6.29 -9.85 11.86
CA GLY A 144 7.20 -10.99 12.03
C GLY A 144 8.42 -10.97 11.10
N CYS A 145 8.59 -12.01 10.28
CA CYS A 145 9.78 -12.19 9.44
C CYS A 145 9.66 -11.50 8.06
N ASP A 146 10.78 -11.39 7.35
CA ASP A 146 10.84 -10.71 6.05
C ASP A 146 10.02 -11.43 4.96
N ASP A 147 9.86 -12.75 5.06
CA ASP A 147 9.03 -13.55 4.14
C ASP A 147 7.54 -13.21 4.24
N GLU A 148 7.03 -12.92 5.44
CA GLU A 148 5.64 -12.49 5.62
C GLU A 148 5.38 -11.12 4.98
N VAL A 149 6.36 -10.22 5.07
CA VAL A 149 6.32 -8.91 4.40
C VAL A 149 6.31 -9.08 2.88
N ALA A 150 7.19 -9.92 2.33
CA ALA A 150 7.23 -10.19 0.90
C ALA A 150 5.90 -10.77 0.40
N LYS A 151 5.34 -11.75 1.12
CA LYS A 151 4.03 -12.33 0.82
C LYS A 151 2.89 -11.31 0.89
N MET A 152 2.95 -10.34 1.80
CA MET A 152 1.95 -9.26 1.88
C MET A 152 1.98 -8.40 0.61
N PHE A 153 3.17 -7.96 0.17
CA PHE A 153 3.32 -7.13 -1.04
C PHE A 153 2.96 -7.90 -2.31
N ASN A 154 3.46 -9.11 -2.49
CA ASN A 154 3.13 -10.00 -3.62
C ASN A 154 1.63 -10.32 -3.76
N LYS A 155 0.86 -10.10 -2.70
CA LYS A 155 -0.61 -10.25 -2.71
C LYS A 155 -1.32 -8.91 -2.81
N LEU A 156 -0.64 -7.78 -2.64
CA LEU A 156 -1.25 -6.45 -2.56
C LEU A 156 -2.00 -6.11 -3.86
N CYS A 157 -1.38 -6.37 -5.00
CA CYS A 157 -1.92 -6.08 -6.34
C CYS A 157 -2.71 -7.25 -6.94
N LYS A 158 -2.79 -8.41 -6.27
CA LYS A 158 -3.63 -9.52 -6.72
C LYS A 158 -5.11 -9.16 -6.58
N GLY A 159 -5.81 -9.18 -7.73
CA GLY A 159 -7.23 -8.83 -7.85
C GLY A 159 -7.51 -7.33 -8.01
N THR A 160 -6.49 -6.48 -8.15
CA THR A 160 -6.69 -5.09 -8.57
C THR A 160 -6.55 -5.00 -10.09
N HIS A 161 -7.59 -4.55 -10.80
CA HIS A 161 -7.50 -4.24 -12.23
C HIS A 161 -6.63 -2.99 -12.39
N LEU A 162 -5.37 -3.19 -12.81
CA LEU A 162 -4.39 -2.13 -12.99
C LEU A 162 -4.26 -1.88 -14.49
N ASP A 163 -5.17 -1.06 -15.03
CA ASP A 163 -5.01 -0.55 -16.39
C ASP A 163 -4.03 0.63 -16.35
N TYR A 164 -2.93 0.51 -17.08
CA TYR A 164 -1.93 1.56 -17.28
C TYR A 164 -2.07 2.20 -18.65
#